data_AF-A0A6V7V4C9-F1
#
_entry.id   AF-A0A6V7V4C9-F1
#
_cell.length_a   1.000
_cell.length_b   1.000
_cell.length_c   1.000
_cell.angle_alpha   90.00
_cell.angle_beta   90.00
_cell.angle_gamma   90.00
#
_symmetry.space_group_name_H-M   'P 1'
#
loop_
_entity.id
_entity.type
_entity.pdbx_description
1 polymer ?
#
loop_
_entity_poly.entity_id
_entity_poly.type
_entity_poly.pdbx_seq_one_letter_code
_entity_poly.pdbx_strand_id
1 'polypeptide(L)'
;MSSTSLSTAASSSFIEGDEIGKMFDILRAFISHRNDQDTTIRKLRTIVDGSSRNASLLFDVLVALQPEFDEERKRKEENDVEIRRFLEQLGKEILPSEVLSLELNALGAEEQATRSRIVKSKTRIYYKQLKFNLLREESEGYAKLITELLHPSSKSDEMILTVDCLIGQFNLDPNRVVDIILECFEYAPNEYQRFVRLIRDFNVDQKDLFSILALKFIFCQRAEYTPMSLYRLSSILAQENLVDILAVFNLATPTQKEAIEDCKTLAELIRVRSVRAETISSSGVCLKKFYLKVKNKA
;
A
#
# COMPACT_ATOMS: atom_id res chain seq x y z
N MET A 1 53.18 -2.00 8.87
CA MET A 1 52.38 -3.24 8.75
C MET A 1 50.97 -2.83 9.18
N SER A 2 49.99 -2.65 8.33
CA SER A 2 49.58 -3.49 7.20
C SER A 2 48.82 -2.62 6.18
N SER A 3 49.24 -2.67 4.92
CA SER A 3 48.57 -2.04 3.78
C SER A 3 48.11 -3.15 2.84
N THR A 4 46.83 -3.51 2.93
CA THR A 4 46.13 -4.53 2.12
C THR A 4 44.66 -4.15 2.24
N SER A 5 43.84 -3.89 1.22
CA SER A 5 43.88 -4.17 -0.21
C SER A 5 42.80 -3.29 -0.87
N LEU A 6 43.22 -2.31 -1.68
CA LEU A 6 42.35 -1.57 -2.60
C LEU A 6 42.81 -1.95 -4.02
N SER A 7 42.48 -3.16 -4.49
CA SER A 7 42.97 -3.65 -5.79
C SER A 7 41.98 -4.51 -6.57
N THR A 8 40.79 -4.81 -6.05
CA THR A 8 39.91 -5.82 -6.67
C THR A 8 38.72 -5.25 -7.45
N ALA A 9 38.49 -3.93 -7.42
CA ALA A 9 37.32 -3.30 -8.06
C ALA A 9 37.59 -2.76 -9.48
N ALA A 10 38.85 -2.50 -9.85
CA ALA A 10 39.19 -1.90 -11.15
C ALA A 10 39.29 -2.93 -12.29
N SER A 11 39.41 -4.22 -11.97
CA SER A 11 39.54 -5.31 -12.93
C SER A 11 38.19 -5.85 -13.43
N SER A 12 37.08 -5.62 -12.72
CA SER A 12 35.75 -6.09 -13.16
C SER A 12 35.15 -5.21 -14.27
N SER A 13 35.36 -3.89 -14.21
CA SER A 13 34.79 -2.94 -15.19
C SER A 13 35.42 -3.05 -16.59
N PHE A 14 36.66 -3.52 -16.70
CA PHE A 14 37.33 -3.75 -17.99
C PHE A 14 36.85 -5.04 -18.68
N ILE A 15 36.42 -6.04 -17.90
CA ILE A 15 35.89 -7.30 -18.43
C ILE A 15 34.43 -7.10 -18.88
N GLU A 16 33.66 -6.27 -18.16
CA GLU A 16 32.27 -5.92 -18.48
C GLU A 16 32.10 -5.32 -19.89
N GLY A 17 33.01 -4.42 -20.31
CA GLY A 17 32.97 -3.83 -21.65
C GLY A 17 33.24 -4.82 -22.79
N ASP A 18 34.08 -5.83 -22.54
CA ASP A 18 34.46 -6.86 -23.53
C ASP A 18 33.32 -7.87 -23.73
N GLU A 19 32.59 -8.22 -22.68
CA GLU A 19 31.41 -9.11 -22.76
C GLU A 19 30.22 -8.44 -23.48
N ILE A 20 29.95 -7.16 -23.19
CA ILE A 20 28.91 -6.39 -23.88
C ILE A 20 29.23 -6.27 -25.38
N GLY A 21 30.49 -5.95 -25.73
CA GLY A 21 30.93 -5.87 -27.13
C GLY A 21 30.73 -7.20 -27.88
N LYS A 22 31.08 -8.32 -27.25
CA LYS A 22 30.85 -9.66 -27.81
C LYS A 22 29.36 -9.96 -28.03
N MET A 23 28.49 -9.58 -27.10
CA MET A 23 27.04 -9.74 -27.27
C MET A 23 26.51 -8.92 -28.45
N PHE A 24 26.95 -7.67 -28.60
CA PHE A 24 26.60 -6.81 -29.74
C PHE A 24 27.04 -7.43 -31.07
N ASP A 25 28.27 -7.92 -31.16
CA ASP A 25 28.80 -8.51 -32.39
C ASP A 25 28.07 -9.80 -32.78
N ILE A 26 27.73 -10.64 -31.79
CA ILE A 26 26.97 -11.88 -32.02
C ILE A 26 25.56 -11.55 -32.54
N LEU A 27 24.87 -10.58 -31.93
CA LEU A 27 23.52 -10.19 -32.32
C LEU A 27 23.49 -9.45 -33.67
N ARG A 28 24.45 -8.57 -33.95
CA ARG A 28 24.58 -7.93 -35.28
C ARG A 28 24.94 -8.92 -36.38
N ALA A 29 25.74 -9.94 -36.07
CA ALA A 29 26.02 -11.02 -37.01
C ALA A 29 24.77 -11.87 -37.31
N PHE A 30 23.86 -12.04 -36.34
CA PHE A 30 22.55 -12.64 -36.56
C PHE A 30 21.65 -11.75 -37.44
N ILE A 31 21.54 -10.45 -37.13
CA ILE A 31 20.76 -9.48 -37.94
C ILE A 31 21.27 -9.41 -39.39
N SER A 32 22.59 -9.58 -39.58
CA SER A 32 23.22 -9.58 -40.91
C SER A 32 23.16 -10.94 -41.63
N HIS A 33 22.39 -11.91 -41.13
CA HIS A 33 22.25 -13.26 -41.68
C HIS A 33 23.58 -14.04 -41.81
N ARG A 34 24.57 -13.73 -40.96
CA ARG A 34 25.89 -14.40 -40.97
C ARG A 34 25.96 -15.61 -40.05
N ASN A 35 25.07 -15.71 -39.07
CA ASN A 35 25.00 -16.81 -38.10
C ASN A 35 23.57 -17.36 -38.04
N ASP A 36 23.44 -18.69 -37.97
CA ASP A 36 22.15 -19.34 -37.72
C ASP A 36 21.63 -19.07 -36.31
N GLN A 37 20.31 -19.18 -36.13
CA GLN A 37 19.59 -19.04 -34.87
C GLN A 37 20.22 -19.86 -33.73
N ASP A 38 20.41 -21.17 -33.92
CA ASP A 38 20.94 -22.08 -32.90
C ASP A 38 22.40 -21.78 -32.53
N THR A 39 23.18 -21.32 -33.51
CA THR A 39 24.59 -20.98 -33.30
C THR A 39 24.72 -19.70 -32.49
N THR A 40 23.83 -18.74 -32.70
CA THR A 40 23.74 -17.48 -31.97
C THR A 40 23.34 -17.72 -30.51
N ILE A 41 22.31 -18.54 -30.28
CA ILE A 41 21.82 -18.87 -28.93
C ILE A 41 22.89 -19.63 -28.12
N ARG A 42 23.60 -20.59 -28.75
CA ARG A 42 24.71 -21.30 -28.08
C ARG A 42 25.82 -20.35 -27.62
N LYS A 43 26.21 -19.40 -28.47
CA LYS A 43 27.24 -18.39 -28.14
C LYS A 43 26.77 -17.46 -27.01
N LEU A 44 25.52 -16.99 -27.06
CA LEU A 44 24.94 -16.16 -26.01
C LEU A 44 24.84 -16.92 -24.68
N ARG A 45 24.44 -18.19 -24.71
CA ARG A 45 24.38 -19.04 -23.52
C ARG A 45 25.74 -19.20 -22.85
N THR A 46 26.81 -19.41 -23.63
CA THR A 46 28.17 -19.50 -23.07
C THR A 46 28.58 -18.23 -22.29
N ILE A 47 28.10 -17.06 -22.73
CA ILE A 47 28.40 -15.78 -22.06
C ILE A 47 27.50 -15.59 -20.83
N VAL A 48 26.22 -15.96 -20.92
CA VAL A 48 25.25 -15.82 -19.82
C VAL A 48 25.52 -16.82 -18.69
N ASP A 49 25.88 -18.06 -19.00
CA ASP A 49 26.23 -19.08 -18.01
C ASP A 49 27.53 -18.72 -17.24
N GLY A 50 28.35 -17.82 -17.79
CA GLY A 50 29.56 -17.31 -17.14
C GLY A 50 29.29 -16.41 -15.93
N SER A 51 28.16 -15.69 -15.90
CA SER A 51 27.79 -14.81 -14.79
C SER A 51 26.30 -14.49 -14.78
N SER A 52 25.65 -14.59 -13.62
CA SER A 52 24.23 -14.26 -13.47
C SER A 52 23.89 -12.80 -13.82
N ARG A 53 24.87 -11.90 -13.87
CA ARG A 53 24.69 -10.49 -14.29
C ARG A 53 24.68 -10.30 -15.80
N ASN A 54 25.15 -11.29 -16.55
CA ASN A 54 25.22 -11.21 -18.01
C ASN A 54 23.83 -11.37 -18.65
N ALA A 55 22.87 -11.95 -17.93
CA ALA A 55 21.48 -11.97 -18.33
C ALA A 55 20.85 -10.56 -18.37
N SER A 56 21.13 -9.70 -17.38
CA SER A 56 20.67 -8.30 -17.40
C SER A 56 21.39 -7.47 -18.46
N LEU A 57 22.71 -7.66 -18.64
CA LEU A 57 23.45 -6.96 -19.70
C LEU A 57 22.97 -7.36 -21.10
N LEU A 58 22.67 -8.65 -21.31
CA LEU A 58 22.10 -9.12 -22.57
C LEU A 58 20.74 -8.47 -22.85
N PHE A 59 19.94 -8.28 -21.82
CA PHE A 59 18.66 -7.57 -21.96
C PHE A 59 18.87 -6.12 -22.41
N ASP A 60 19.78 -5.39 -21.79
CA ASP A 60 20.11 -4.01 -22.17
C ASP A 60 20.62 -3.92 -23.62
N VAL A 61 21.44 -4.88 -24.05
CA VAL A 61 21.96 -4.96 -25.43
C VAL A 61 20.83 -5.24 -26.44
N LEU A 62 19.88 -6.12 -26.10
CA LEU A 62 18.73 -6.40 -26.96
C LEU A 62 17.82 -5.18 -27.13
N VAL A 63 17.61 -4.41 -26.06
CA VAL A 63 16.85 -3.16 -26.09
C VAL A 63 17.57 -2.12 -26.95
N ALA A 64 18.90 -2.01 -26.83
CA ALA A 64 19.69 -1.11 -27.65
C ALA A 64 19.67 -1.46 -29.15
N LEU A 65 19.59 -2.76 -29.49
CA LEU A 65 19.52 -3.26 -30.88
C LEU A 65 18.09 -3.34 -31.44
N GLN A 66 17.07 -3.05 -30.62
CA GLN A 66 15.67 -3.06 -31.04
C GLN A 66 15.39 -2.30 -32.37
N PRO A 67 15.90 -1.07 -32.61
CA PRO A 67 15.68 -0.40 -33.89
C PRO A 67 16.30 -1.15 -35.09
N GLU A 68 17.43 -1.84 -34.90
CA GLU A 68 18.07 -2.63 -35.95
C GLU A 68 17.23 -3.88 -36.28
N PHE A 69 16.64 -4.53 -35.27
CA PHE A 69 15.69 -5.62 -35.46
C PHE A 69 14.39 -5.17 -36.14
N ASP A 70 13.82 -4.03 -35.74
CA ASP A 70 12.59 -3.50 -36.31
C ASP A 70 12.76 -3.10 -37.79
N GLU A 71 13.93 -2.59 -38.18
CA GLU A 71 14.24 -2.30 -39.58
C GLU A 71 14.41 -3.58 -40.42
N GLU A 72 15.05 -4.61 -39.89
CA GLU A 72 15.22 -5.89 -40.61
C GLU A 72 13.88 -6.62 -40.81
N ARG A 73 12.97 -6.55 -39.84
CA ARG A 73 11.60 -7.07 -39.94
C ARG A 73 10.78 -6.42 -41.04
N LYS A 74 10.94 -5.11 -41.25
CA LYS A 74 10.23 -4.37 -42.30
C LYS A 74 10.76 -4.66 -43.71
N ARG A 75 11.99 -5.18 -43.83
CA ARG A 75 12.60 -5.46 -45.15
C ARG A 75 11.94 -6.65 -45.84
N LYS A 76 11.70 -7.75 -45.13
CA LYS A 76 11.11 -8.99 -45.66
C LYS A 76 10.27 -9.72 -44.61
N GLU A 77 9.13 -10.27 -45.01
CA GLU A 77 8.27 -11.08 -44.15
C GLU A 77 8.98 -12.35 -43.61
N GLU A 78 9.85 -12.98 -44.42
CA GLU A 78 10.66 -14.14 -44.01
C GLU A 78 11.58 -13.82 -42.81
N ASN A 79 12.15 -12.61 -42.80
CA ASN A 79 13.04 -12.15 -41.73
C ASN A 79 12.26 -11.84 -40.45
N ASP A 80 11.00 -11.39 -40.56
CA ASP A 80 10.14 -11.20 -39.39
C ASP A 80 9.80 -12.55 -38.72
N VAL A 81 9.50 -13.58 -39.49
CA VAL A 81 9.27 -14.93 -38.98
C VAL A 81 10.52 -15.49 -38.29
N GLU A 82 11.69 -15.28 -38.87
CA GLU A 82 12.98 -15.74 -38.30
C GLU A 82 13.33 -15.01 -36.99
N ILE A 83 13.20 -13.67 -36.96
CA ILE A 83 13.49 -12.89 -35.75
C ILE A 83 12.49 -13.19 -34.63
N ARG A 84 11.19 -13.37 -34.96
CA ARG A 84 10.18 -13.79 -33.97
C ARG A 84 10.55 -15.14 -33.36
N ARG A 85 10.91 -16.13 -34.19
CA ARG A 85 11.32 -17.47 -33.74
C ARG A 85 12.56 -17.42 -32.85
N PHE A 86 13.56 -16.60 -33.20
CA PHE A 86 14.76 -16.40 -32.39
C PHE A 86 14.45 -15.84 -31.01
N LEU A 87 13.65 -14.78 -30.93
CA LEU A 87 13.29 -14.15 -29.65
C LEU A 87 12.45 -15.07 -28.76
N GLU A 88 11.55 -15.88 -29.35
CA GLU A 88 10.80 -16.90 -28.61
C GLU A 88 11.71 -17.96 -28.00
N GLN A 89 12.72 -18.40 -28.74
CA GLN A 89 13.68 -19.38 -28.23
C GLN A 89 14.57 -18.77 -27.16
N LEU A 90 15.00 -17.51 -27.34
CA LEU A 90 15.75 -16.76 -26.34
C LEU A 90 14.95 -16.60 -25.02
N GLY A 91 13.64 -16.38 -25.13
CA GLY A 91 12.73 -16.25 -23.98
C GLY A 91 12.33 -17.54 -23.28
N LYS A 92 12.65 -18.69 -23.88
CA LYS A 92 12.51 -20.00 -23.24
C LYS A 92 13.83 -20.47 -22.61
N GLU A 93 14.95 -20.14 -23.25
CA GLU A 93 16.24 -20.72 -22.91
C GLU A 93 17.13 -19.83 -22.03
N ILE A 94 17.01 -18.50 -22.10
CA ILE A 94 18.01 -17.59 -21.50
C ILE A 94 17.36 -16.51 -20.62
N LEU A 95 16.31 -15.85 -21.09
CA LEU A 95 15.64 -14.75 -20.38
C LEU A 95 14.18 -15.13 -20.08
N PRO A 96 13.61 -14.78 -18.92
CA PRO A 96 12.18 -15.00 -18.67
C PRO A 96 11.33 -14.26 -19.72
N SER A 97 10.37 -14.96 -20.33
CA SER A 97 9.45 -14.41 -21.36
C SER A 97 8.73 -13.12 -20.90
N GLU A 98 8.49 -12.97 -19.60
CA GLU A 98 7.94 -11.76 -18.98
C GLU A 98 8.86 -10.55 -19.13
N VAL A 99 10.18 -10.73 -19.02
CA VAL A 99 11.19 -9.65 -19.16
C VAL A 99 11.32 -9.23 -20.62
N LEU A 100 11.39 -10.19 -21.54
CA LEU A 100 11.46 -9.90 -22.98
C LEU A 100 10.19 -9.22 -23.52
N SER A 101 9.00 -9.63 -23.05
CA SER A 101 7.73 -9.03 -23.48
C SER A 101 7.47 -7.62 -22.93
N LEU A 102 8.14 -7.23 -21.84
CA LEU A 102 7.99 -5.91 -21.23
C LEU A 102 8.66 -4.79 -22.06
N GLU A 103 9.78 -5.08 -22.72
CA GLU A 103 10.55 -4.06 -23.44
C GLU A 103 10.67 -4.30 -24.95
N LEU A 104 10.82 -5.55 -25.41
CA LEU A 104 10.81 -5.84 -26.83
C LEU A 104 9.36 -5.98 -27.31
N ASN A 105 8.91 -5.06 -28.17
CA ASN A 105 7.65 -5.18 -28.93
C ASN A 105 7.61 -6.44 -29.84
N ALA A 106 8.70 -7.23 -29.83
CA ALA A 106 9.07 -8.12 -30.89
C ALA A 106 8.50 -9.54 -30.76
N LEU A 107 7.96 -9.96 -29.61
CA LEU A 107 7.29 -11.26 -29.44
C LEU A 107 5.82 -11.29 -29.95
N GLY A 108 5.50 -10.49 -30.96
CA GLY A 108 4.17 -10.52 -31.60
C GLY A 108 3.11 -9.71 -30.85
N ALA A 109 3.31 -8.40 -30.75
CA ALA A 109 2.29 -7.45 -30.29
C ALA A 109 1.13 -7.22 -31.30
N GLU A 110 0.85 -8.17 -32.19
CA GLU A 110 -0.29 -8.10 -33.12
C GLU A 110 -1.61 -8.53 -32.47
N GLU A 111 -1.56 -9.36 -31.42
CA GLU A 111 -2.75 -9.77 -30.69
C GLU A 111 -3.15 -8.69 -29.65
N GLN A 112 -4.36 -8.13 -29.78
CA GLN A 112 -4.87 -7.05 -28.92
C GLN A 112 -4.84 -7.41 -27.43
N ALA A 113 -4.94 -8.71 -27.10
CA ALA A 113 -4.78 -9.24 -25.75
C ALA A 113 -3.35 -9.02 -25.22
N THR A 114 -2.32 -9.31 -26.02
CA THR A 114 -0.90 -9.14 -25.66
C THR A 114 -0.54 -7.67 -25.50
N ARG A 115 -1.02 -6.80 -26.40
CA ARG A 115 -0.86 -5.34 -26.26
C ARG A 115 -1.49 -4.80 -24.98
N SER A 116 -2.68 -5.28 -24.62
CA SER A 116 -3.34 -4.87 -23.36
C SER A 116 -2.57 -5.33 -22.11
N ARG A 117 -1.95 -6.51 -22.15
CA ARG A 117 -1.10 -7.04 -21.07
C ARG A 117 0.19 -6.23 -20.92
N ILE A 118 0.81 -5.85 -22.05
CA ILE A 118 2.00 -4.98 -22.06
C ILE A 118 1.66 -3.62 -21.47
N VAL A 119 0.56 -2.99 -21.90
CA VAL A 119 0.12 -1.69 -21.35
C VAL A 119 -0.16 -1.81 -19.85
N LYS A 120 -0.89 -2.83 -19.38
CA LYS A 120 -1.13 -3.03 -17.94
C LYS A 120 0.15 -3.25 -17.15
N SER A 121 1.10 -3.99 -17.70
CA SER A 121 2.37 -4.29 -17.03
C SER A 121 3.28 -3.07 -16.98
N LYS A 122 3.42 -2.34 -18.09
CA LYS A 122 4.09 -1.02 -18.11
C LYS A 122 3.42 -0.06 -17.14
N THR A 123 2.10 0.04 -17.15
CA THR A 123 1.39 0.92 -16.22
C THR A 123 1.65 0.54 -14.77
N ARG A 124 1.63 -0.76 -14.45
CA ARG A 124 1.93 -1.26 -13.11
C ARG A 124 3.37 -0.99 -12.69
N ILE A 125 4.35 -1.13 -13.57
CA ILE A 125 5.76 -0.94 -13.24
C ILE A 125 6.09 0.55 -13.10
N TYR A 126 5.61 1.39 -14.03
CA TYR A 126 5.98 2.80 -14.10
C TYR A 126 5.14 3.73 -13.22
N TYR A 127 3.86 3.42 -12.97
CA TYR A 127 2.95 4.33 -12.25
C TYR A 127 2.48 3.81 -10.90
N LYS A 128 2.69 2.53 -10.58
CA LYS A 128 2.34 2.03 -9.24
C LYS A 128 3.45 2.42 -8.26
N GLN A 129 3.18 3.41 -7.43
CA GLN A 129 4.03 3.66 -6.26
C GLN A 129 3.98 2.42 -5.35
N LEU A 130 5.14 1.91 -4.96
CA LEU A 130 5.26 0.84 -3.98
C LEU A 130 5.02 1.44 -2.59
N LYS A 131 3.77 1.76 -2.25
CA LYS A 131 3.36 2.16 -0.90
C LYS A 131 2.57 1.03 -0.28
N PHE A 132 2.98 0.62 0.92
CA PHE A 132 2.35 -0.47 1.64
C PHE A 132 1.25 0.10 2.53
N ASN A 133 0.00 -0.25 2.24
CA ASN A 133 -1.18 0.26 2.94
C ASN A 133 -1.72 -0.74 3.97
N LEU A 134 -1.41 -2.02 3.83
CA LEU A 134 -1.90 -3.06 4.74
C LEU A 134 -0.82 -3.44 5.75
N LEU A 135 -1.23 -3.67 7.00
CA LEU A 135 -0.33 -4.11 8.08
C LEU A 135 0.44 -5.40 7.76
N ARG A 136 -0.16 -6.29 6.96
CA ARG A 136 0.46 -7.57 6.56
C ARG A 136 1.51 -7.42 5.46
N GLU A 137 1.53 -6.29 4.76
CA GLU A 137 2.50 -6.03 3.70
C GLU A 137 3.84 -5.65 4.33
N GLU A 138 3.84 -4.75 5.32
CA GLU A 138 5.05 -4.29 6.03
C GLU A 138 4.84 -4.27 7.55
N SER A 139 4.81 -5.45 8.17
CA SER A 139 4.55 -5.59 9.61
C SER A 139 5.63 -4.95 10.47
N GLU A 140 6.90 -4.95 10.03
CA GLU A 140 8.01 -4.33 10.76
C GLU A 140 7.88 -2.81 10.82
N GLY A 141 7.63 -2.17 9.68
CA GLY A 141 7.51 -0.71 9.60
C GLY A 141 6.36 -0.19 10.46
N TYR A 142 5.20 -0.84 10.38
CA TYR A 142 4.04 -0.48 11.21
C TYR A 142 4.24 -0.77 12.70
N ALA A 143 4.90 -1.87 13.06
CA ALA A 143 5.20 -2.16 14.47
C ALA A 143 6.16 -1.13 15.08
N LYS A 144 7.19 -0.72 14.33
CA LYS A 144 8.12 0.34 14.75
C LYS A 144 7.40 1.68 14.90
N LEU A 145 6.55 2.04 13.93
CA LEU A 145 5.73 3.25 13.99
C LEU A 145 4.88 3.30 15.27
N ILE A 146 4.11 2.24 15.56
CA ILE A 146 3.27 2.18 16.77
C ILE A 146 4.11 2.29 18.04
N THR A 147 5.27 1.62 18.07
CA THR A 147 6.17 1.64 19.23
C THR A 147 6.69 3.06 19.50
N GLU A 148 7.13 3.77 18.47
CA GLU A 148 7.60 5.16 18.59
C GLU A 148 6.48 6.13 18.96
N LEU A 149 5.27 5.95 18.39
CA LEU A 149 4.11 6.78 18.68
C LEU A 149 3.60 6.63 20.12
N LEU A 150 3.80 5.48 20.75
CA LEU A 150 3.41 5.21 22.13
C LEU A 150 4.56 5.40 23.13
N HIS A 151 5.76 5.73 22.65
CA HIS A 151 6.91 5.92 23.52
C HIS A 151 6.78 7.25 24.31
N PRO A 152 6.90 7.23 25.65
CA PRO A 152 6.58 8.40 26.49
C PRO A 152 7.66 9.50 26.49
N SER A 153 8.84 9.28 25.87
CA SER A 153 9.99 10.18 25.98
C SER A 153 10.34 10.97 24.72
N SER A 154 9.66 10.73 23.60
CA SER A 154 9.93 11.40 22.33
C SER A 154 9.39 12.84 22.35
N LYS A 155 10.29 13.81 22.18
CA LYS A 155 9.89 15.22 21.97
C LYS A 155 9.10 15.30 20.65
N SER A 156 8.08 16.17 20.61
CA SER A 156 7.23 16.32 19.41
C SER A 156 8.03 16.57 18.13
N ASP A 157 9.08 17.39 18.20
CA ASP A 157 9.91 17.75 17.04
C ASP A 157 10.75 16.56 16.51
N GLU A 158 11.13 15.63 17.40
CA GLU A 158 11.86 14.41 17.02
C GLU A 158 10.90 13.36 16.45
N MET A 159 9.63 13.39 16.87
CA MET A 159 8.60 12.43 16.46
C MET A 159 8.23 12.56 14.99
N ILE A 160 8.03 13.79 14.48
CA ILE A 160 7.70 14.00 13.06
C ILE A 160 8.83 13.50 12.15
N LEU A 161 10.08 13.82 12.48
CA LEU A 161 11.25 13.34 11.74
C LEU A 161 11.33 11.81 11.74
N THR A 162 11.06 11.20 12.89
CA THR A 162 11.05 9.73 13.02
C THR A 162 9.95 9.11 12.16
N VAL A 163 8.74 9.68 12.16
CA VAL A 163 7.62 9.22 11.31
C VAL A 163 7.97 9.35 9.82
N ASP A 164 8.53 10.47 9.40
CA ASP A 164 8.96 10.68 8.00
C ASP A 164 10.05 9.69 7.58
N CYS A 165 11.04 9.44 8.46
CA CYS A 165 12.05 8.44 8.23
C CYS A 165 11.46 7.03 8.08
N LEU A 166 10.48 6.67 8.92
CA LEU A 166 9.81 5.36 8.83
C LEU A 166 8.99 5.23 7.55
N ILE A 167 8.28 6.28 7.14
CA ILE A 167 7.54 6.31 5.87
C ILE A 167 8.49 6.09 4.70
N GLY A 168 9.63 6.81 4.67
CA GLY A 168 10.60 6.69 3.59
C GLY A 168 11.36 5.35 3.59
N GLN A 169 11.72 4.84 4.76
CA GLN A 169 12.50 3.61 4.88
C GLN A 169 11.68 2.35 4.56
N PHE A 170 10.43 2.30 5.02
CA PHE A 170 9.56 1.14 4.84
C PHE A 170 8.50 1.35 3.75
N ASN A 171 8.55 2.47 3.02
CA ASN A 171 7.56 2.86 2.00
C ASN A 171 6.11 2.74 2.50
N LEU A 172 5.83 3.25 3.70
CA LEU A 172 4.49 3.18 4.29
C LEU A 172 3.52 4.12 3.55
N ASP A 173 2.24 3.73 3.49
CA ASP A 173 1.21 4.63 2.97
C ASP A 173 0.90 5.76 3.97
N PRO A 174 1.03 7.05 3.59
CA PRO A 174 0.79 8.16 4.50
C PRO A 174 -0.62 8.21 5.10
N ASN A 175 -1.66 7.83 4.34
CA ASN A 175 -3.03 7.85 4.85
C ASN A 175 -3.21 6.76 5.92
N ARG A 176 -2.58 5.59 5.71
CA ARG A 176 -2.57 4.54 6.73
C ARG A 176 -1.78 4.95 7.98
N VAL A 177 -0.69 5.70 7.81
CA VAL A 177 0.07 6.24 8.95
C VAL A 177 -0.78 7.20 9.77
N VAL A 178 -1.50 8.12 9.13
CA VAL A 178 -2.44 9.03 9.83
C VAL A 178 -3.52 8.24 10.58
N ASP A 179 -4.07 7.20 9.96
CA ASP A 179 -5.06 6.34 10.60
C ASP A 179 -4.51 5.66 11.88
N ILE A 180 -3.27 5.19 11.85
CA ILE A 180 -2.59 4.61 13.02
C ILE A 180 -2.26 5.66 14.09
N ILE A 181 -1.87 6.88 13.68
CA ILE A 181 -1.68 8.01 14.60
C ILE A 181 -2.99 8.28 15.36
N LEU A 182 -4.13 8.28 14.66
CA LEU A 182 -5.45 8.46 15.29
C LEU A 182 -5.80 7.31 16.24
N GLU A 183 -5.46 6.06 15.91
CA GLU A 183 -5.66 4.90 16.80
C GLU A 183 -4.80 4.99 18.07
N CYS A 184 -3.53 5.40 17.94
CA CYS A 184 -2.65 5.62 19.10
C CYS A 184 -3.14 6.79 19.95
N PHE A 185 -3.65 7.85 19.32
CA PHE A 185 -4.24 8.98 20.01
C PHE A 185 -5.54 8.59 20.75
N GLU A 186 -6.38 7.75 20.16
CA GLU A 186 -7.55 7.19 20.84
C GLU A 186 -7.17 6.38 22.10
N TYR A 187 -6.07 5.62 22.02
CA TYR A 187 -5.54 4.82 23.13
C TYR A 187 -4.93 5.68 24.26
N ALA A 188 -4.22 6.76 23.92
CA ALA A 188 -3.50 7.62 24.88
C ALA A 188 -4.03 9.08 24.89
N PRO A 189 -5.28 9.32 25.35
CA PRO A 189 -5.90 10.64 25.28
C PRO A 189 -5.27 11.66 26.24
N ASN A 190 -4.46 11.23 27.21
CA ASN A 190 -3.76 12.12 28.13
C ASN A 190 -2.62 12.89 27.43
N GLU A 191 -2.11 12.36 26.33
CA GLU A 191 -1.00 12.92 25.55
C GLU A 191 -1.51 13.66 24.29
N TYR A 192 -2.78 14.10 24.30
CA TYR A 192 -3.44 14.68 23.13
C TYR A 192 -2.67 15.86 22.50
N GLN A 193 -2.01 16.69 23.32
CA GLN A 193 -1.24 17.83 22.84
C GLN A 193 -0.09 17.38 21.93
N ARG A 194 0.52 16.23 22.20
CA ARG A 194 1.58 15.66 21.35
C ARG A 194 1.03 15.22 20.01
N PHE A 195 -0.08 14.49 20.00
CA PHE A 195 -0.70 13.99 18.77
C PHE A 195 -1.27 15.11 17.91
N VAL A 196 -1.88 16.13 18.51
CA VAL A 196 -2.39 17.31 17.78
C VAL A 196 -1.25 18.08 17.10
N ARG A 197 -0.10 18.25 17.79
CA ARG A 197 1.09 18.85 17.17
C ARG A 197 1.59 18.00 16.02
N LEU A 198 1.75 16.69 16.23
CA LEU A 198 2.18 15.77 15.17
C LEU A 198 1.29 15.83 13.93
N ILE A 199 -0.04 15.85 14.09
CA ILE A 199 -0.98 15.94 12.96
C ILE A 199 -0.82 17.26 12.21
N ARG A 200 -0.56 18.37 12.91
CA ARG A 200 -0.29 19.68 12.30
C ARG A 200 1.04 19.68 11.55
N ASP A 201 2.08 19.13 12.15
CA ASP A 201 3.43 19.10 11.57
C ASP A 201 3.50 18.16 10.36
N PHE A 202 2.74 17.06 10.38
CA PHE A 202 2.57 16.15 9.25
C PHE A 202 1.75 16.76 8.09
N ASN A 203 1.14 17.94 8.32
CA ASN A 203 0.39 18.70 7.32
C ASN A 203 -0.72 17.88 6.63
N VAL A 204 -1.53 17.17 7.43
CA VAL A 204 -2.67 16.39 6.93
C VAL A 204 -3.76 17.30 6.40
N ASP A 205 -4.25 17.03 5.18
CA ASP A 205 -5.41 17.71 4.64
C ASP A 205 -6.67 17.41 5.47
N GLN A 206 -7.43 18.45 5.82
CA GLN A 206 -8.66 18.31 6.62
C GLN A 206 -9.68 17.35 5.99
N LYS A 207 -9.71 17.26 4.65
CA LYS A 207 -10.60 16.36 3.91
C LYS A 207 -10.21 14.89 4.10
N ASP A 208 -8.92 14.60 4.15
CA ASP A 208 -8.41 13.25 4.33
C ASP A 208 -8.62 12.81 5.77
N LEU A 209 -8.33 13.69 6.72
CA LEU A 209 -8.60 13.47 8.14
C LEU A 209 -10.10 13.22 8.40
N PHE A 210 -10.96 14.03 7.79
CA PHE A 210 -12.42 13.84 7.80
C PHE A 210 -12.81 12.46 7.24
N SER A 211 -12.25 12.08 6.09
CA SER A 211 -12.61 10.83 5.41
C SER A 211 -12.23 9.59 6.24
N ILE A 212 -11.03 9.61 6.86
CA ILE A 212 -10.56 8.55 7.75
C ILE A 212 -11.49 8.44 8.97
N LEU A 213 -11.79 9.57 9.61
CA LEU A 213 -12.62 9.61 10.81
C LEU A 213 -14.06 9.17 10.53
N ALA A 214 -14.65 9.65 9.43
CA ALA A 214 -15.99 9.24 9.00
C ALA A 214 -16.06 7.74 8.68
N LEU A 215 -15.00 7.18 8.06
CA LEU A 215 -14.94 5.74 7.80
C LEU A 215 -14.94 4.93 9.12
N LYS A 216 -14.21 5.38 10.15
CA LYS A 216 -14.25 4.75 11.49
C LYS A 216 -15.66 4.77 12.07
N PHE A 217 -16.36 5.91 12.01
CA PHE A 217 -17.75 5.99 12.49
C PHE A 217 -18.71 5.08 11.72
N ILE A 218 -18.63 5.06 10.39
CA ILE A 218 -19.45 4.17 9.55
C ILE A 218 -19.18 2.70 9.91
N PHE A 219 -17.92 2.34 10.16
CA PHE A 219 -17.55 0.99 10.57
C PHE A 219 -18.12 0.63 11.95
N CYS A 220 -18.00 1.52 12.93
CA CYS A 220 -18.58 1.33 14.26
C CYS A 220 -20.11 1.24 14.23
N GLN A 221 -20.77 2.04 13.40
CA GLN A 221 -22.22 2.00 13.24
C GLN A 221 -22.71 0.66 12.67
N ARG A 222 -21.98 0.10 11.69
CA ARG A 222 -22.25 -1.26 11.18
C ARG A 222 -22.05 -2.34 12.23
N ALA A 223 -21.18 -2.11 13.21
CA ALA A 223 -20.95 -3.00 14.34
C ALA A 223 -21.94 -2.77 15.51
N GLU A 224 -22.96 -1.92 15.32
CA GLU A 224 -23.98 -1.53 16.32
C GLU A 224 -23.43 -0.89 17.61
N TYR A 225 -22.14 -0.57 17.64
CA TYR A 225 -21.47 -0.02 18.81
C TYR A 225 -20.39 0.97 18.41
N THR A 226 -20.54 2.21 18.91
CA THR A 226 -19.52 3.25 18.76
C THR A 226 -18.86 3.50 20.12
N PRO A 227 -17.54 3.29 20.25
CA PRO A 227 -16.86 3.44 21.53
C PRO A 227 -16.78 4.91 21.95
N MET A 228 -16.85 5.15 23.27
CA MET A 228 -16.76 6.49 23.84
C MET A 228 -15.42 7.19 23.55
N SER A 229 -14.36 6.40 23.39
CA SER A 229 -13.02 6.87 23.02
C SER A 229 -13.01 7.57 21.66
N LEU A 230 -13.74 7.07 20.66
CA LEU A 230 -13.85 7.69 19.34
C LEU A 230 -14.59 9.03 19.38
N TYR A 231 -15.64 9.15 20.19
CA TYR A 231 -16.31 10.43 20.45
C TYR A 231 -15.38 11.43 21.13
N ARG A 232 -14.59 10.97 22.10
CA ARG A 232 -13.59 11.80 22.78
C ARG A 232 -12.52 12.29 21.81
N LEU A 233 -11.94 11.39 21.00
CA LEU A 233 -10.99 11.75 19.95
C LEU A 233 -11.55 12.82 19.02
N SER A 234 -12.76 12.59 18.50
CA SER A 234 -13.42 13.50 17.55
C SER A 234 -13.70 14.87 18.15
N SER A 235 -14.10 14.93 19.42
CA SER A 235 -14.34 16.20 20.10
C SER A 235 -13.05 17.01 20.32
N ILE A 236 -11.93 16.35 20.62
CA ILE A 236 -10.62 17.04 20.73
C ILE A 236 -10.17 17.56 19.36
N LEU A 237 -10.29 16.75 18.29
CA LEU A 237 -9.93 17.19 16.94
C LEU A 237 -10.78 18.40 16.47
N ALA A 238 -12.07 18.41 16.85
CA ALA A 238 -12.96 19.52 16.56
C ALA A 238 -12.58 20.79 17.34
N GLN A 239 -12.22 20.67 18.62
CA GLN A 239 -11.74 21.79 19.44
C GLN A 239 -10.48 22.44 18.86
N GLU A 240 -9.60 21.64 18.26
CA GLU A 240 -8.34 22.09 17.64
C GLU A 240 -8.51 22.59 16.19
N ASN A 241 -9.75 22.70 15.70
CA ASN A 241 -10.14 23.10 14.34
C ASN A 241 -9.52 22.22 13.24
N LEU A 242 -9.31 20.93 13.52
CA LEU A 242 -8.77 19.97 12.55
C LEU A 242 -9.88 19.30 11.72
N VAL A 243 -11.08 19.12 12.28
CA VAL A 243 -12.22 18.47 11.62
C VAL A 243 -13.53 19.16 11.99
N ASP A 244 -14.42 19.35 11.01
CA ASP A 244 -15.81 19.73 11.28
C ASP A 244 -16.63 18.51 11.71
N ILE A 245 -16.97 18.48 13.00
CA ILE A 245 -17.70 17.39 13.62
C ILE A 245 -19.14 17.26 13.10
N LEU A 246 -19.77 18.36 12.68
CA LEU A 246 -21.13 18.34 12.15
C LEU A 246 -21.15 17.63 10.80
N ALA A 247 -20.16 17.90 9.95
CA ALA A 247 -20.00 17.20 8.68
C ALA A 247 -19.81 15.68 8.89
N VAL A 248 -19.03 15.28 9.90
CA VAL A 248 -18.76 13.86 10.19
C VAL A 248 -20.05 13.16 10.58
N PHE A 249 -20.79 13.75 11.51
CA PHE A 249 -22.04 13.17 11.97
C PHE A 249 -23.10 13.15 10.88
N ASN A 250 -23.20 14.16 10.01
CA ASN A 250 -24.14 14.12 8.90
C ASN A 250 -23.90 12.93 7.95
N LEU A 251 -22.65 12.50 7.80
CA LEU A 251 -22.30 11.35 6.97
C LEU A 251 -22.47 10.01 7.71
N ALA A 252 -22.24 10.01 9.04
CA ALA A 252 -22.39 8.84 9.90
C ALA A 252 -23.82 8.65 10.44
N THR A 253 -24.72 9.63 10.30
CA THR A 253 -26.12 9.46 10.69
C THR A 253 -26.83 8.57 9.69
N PRO A 254 -27.68 7.63 10.16
CA PRO A 254 -28.56 6.90 9.26
C PRO A 254 -29.46 7.90 8.54
N THR A 255 -29.99 7.50 7.38
CA THR A 255 -30.78 8.39 6.53
C THR A 255 -31.89 9.04 7.35
N GLN A 256 -32.24 10.32 7.12
CA GLN A 256 -33.22 11.05 7.93
C GLN A 256 -34.53 10.27 8.21
N LYS A 257 -34.94 9.40 7.28
CA LYS A 257 -36.09 8.50 7.44
C LYS A 257 -35.90 7.45 8.54
N GLU A 258 -34.74 6.80 8.59
CA GLU A 258 -34.40 5.78 9.59
C GLU A 258 -34.28 6.41 10.98
N ALA A 259 -33.64 7.58 11.09
CA ALA A 259 -33.56 8.32 12.35
C ALA A 259 -34.94 8.74 12.91
N ILE A 260 -35.89 9.10 12.04
CA ILE A 260 -37.27 9.43 12.43
C ILE A 260 -38.02 8.17 12.88
N GLU A 261 -37.81 7.04 12.22
CA GLU A 261 -38.37 5.73 12.60
C GLU A 261 -37.87 5.32 13.99
N ASP A 262 -36.56 5.42 14.23
CA ASP A 262 -35.93 5.11 15.53
C ASP A 262 -36.41 6.04 16.64
N CYS A 263 -36.60 7.34 16.37
CA CYS A 263 -37.17 8.26 17.33
C CYS A 263 -38.62 7.90 17.69
N LYS A 264 -39.43 7.46 16.70
CA LYS A 264 -40.81 7.01 16.94
C LYS A 264 -40.85 5.73 17.75
N THR A 265 -39.99 4.75 17.44
CA THR A 265 -39.93 3.48 18.19
C THR A 265 -39.45 3.70 19.62
N LEU A 266 -38.48 4.59 19.82
CA LEU A 266 -37.95 4.93 21.13
C LEU A 266 -38.96 5.74 21.95
N ALA A 267 -39.70 6.68 21.35
CA ALA A 267 -40.80 7.39 21.99
C ALA A 267 -41.92 6.42 22.41
N GLU A 268 -42.24 5.44 21.57
CA GLU A 268 -43.24 4.40 21.89
C GLU A 268 -42.74 3.48 23.02
N LEU A 269 -41.47 3.10 23.03
CA LEU A 269 -40.85 2.37 24.14
C LEU A 269 -40.89 3.15 25.45
N ILE A 270 -40.60 4.46 25.42
CA ILE A 270 -40.70 5.35 26.59
C ILE A 270 -42.16 5.40 27.08
N ARG A 271 -43.14 5.55 26.17
CA ARG A 271 -44.57 5.56 26.49
C ARG A 271 -45.02 4.23 27.12
N VAL A 272 -44.60 3.10 26.57
CA VAL A 272 -44.92 1.78 27.13
C VAL A 272 -44.29 1.61 28.51
N ARG A 273 -43.05 2.07 28.70
CA ARG A 273 -42.38 2.06 30.02
C ARG A 273 -43.06 2.99 31.02
N SER A 274 -43.53 4.18 30.61
CA SER A 274 -44.24 5.11 31.49
C SER A 274 -45.58 4.54 31.95
N VAL A 275 -46.39 4.00 31.02
CA VAL A 275 -47.65 3.34 31.34
C VAL A 275 -47.42 2.14 32.27
N ARG A 276 -46.39 1.31 32.02
CA ARG A 276 -46.05 0.21 32.94
C ARG A 276 -45.63 0.70 34.33
N ALA A 277 -44.89 1.79 34.43
CA ALA A 277 -44.53 2.39 35.71
C ALA A 277 -45.75 2.95 36.46
N GLU A 278 -46.69 3.57 35.74
CA GLU A 278 -47.97 4.05 36.29
C GLU A 278 -48.87 2.90 36.77
N THR A 279 -48.90 1.78 36.05
CA THR A 279 -49.66 0.57 36.43
C THR A 279 -49.07 -0.12 37.67
N ILE A 280 -47.74 -0.14 37.82
CA ILE A 280 -47.09 -0.66 39.04
C ILE A 280 -47.35 0.27 40.24
N SER A 281 -47.34 1.60 40.02
CA SER A 281 -47.64 2.58 41.07
C SER A 281 -49.09 2.55 41.55
N SER A 282 -50.04 2.11 40.71
CA SER A 282 -51.47 2.04 41.04
C SER A 282 -51.90 0.70 41.64
N SER A 283 -51.08 -0.35 41.56
CA SER A 283 -51.42 -1.70 42.03
C SER A 283 -50.62 -2.21 43.24
N GLY A 284 -49.73 -1.41 43.85
CA GLY A 284 -49.18 -1.83 45.15
C GLY A 284 -48.08 -0.96 45.74
N VAL A 285 -48.47 0.06 46.51
CA VAL A 285 -47.64 0.51 47.64
C VAL A 285 -48.54 0.82 48.85
N CYS A 286 -48.98 -0.22 49.56
CA CYS A 286 -49.32 -0.09 50.98
C CYS A 286 -47.99 -0.06 51.76
N LEU A 287 -47.45 1.15 51.95
CA LEU A 287 -46.15 1.46 52.55
C LEU A 287 -46.09 1.22 54.09
N LYS A 288 -46.77 0.19 54.62
CA LYS A 288 -46.84 -0.05 56.08
C LYS A 288 -46.32 -1.41 56.58
N LYS A 289 -45.70 -2.25 55.76
CA LYS A 289 -45.17 -3.57 56.22
C LYS A 289 -43.68 -3.83 56.08
N PHE A 290 -42.87 -2.92 55.54
CA PHE A 290 -41.41 -3.15 55.45
C PHE A 290 -40.58 -2.62 56.63
N TYR A 291 -41.14 -1.79 57.51
CA TYR A 291 -40.40 -1.21 58.64
C TYR A 291 -40.36 -2.06 59.93
N LEU A 292 -41.01 -3.23 59.97
CA LEU A 292 -41.13 -4.04 61.19
C LEU A 292 -40.38 -5.37 61.17
N LYS A 293 -39.64 -5.71 60.11
CA LYS A 293 -38.90 -6.99 60.02
C LYS A 293 -37.37 -6.86 60.07
N VAL A 294 -36.85 -5.67 60.38
CA VAL A 294 -35.41 -5.44 60.64
C VAL A 294 -35.10 -5.28 62.14
N LYS A 295 -36.10 -5.24 63.03
CA LYS A 295 -35.89 -5.10 64.49
C LYS A 295 -35.98 -6.39 65.32
N ASN A 296 -36.12 -7.57 64.71
CA ASN A 296 -36.24 -8.85 65.44
C ASN A 296 -35.29 -9.95 64.92
N LYS A 297 -34.06 -9.56 64.60
CA LYS A 297 -32.89 -10.45 64.57
C LYS A 297 -31.68 -9.66 65.09
N ALA A 298 -31.77 -9.30 66.37
CA ALA A 298 -30.61 -9.21 67.26
C ALA A 298 -30.57 -10.54 68.03
#